data_AF-A0A933CN89-F1
#
_entry.id   AF-A0A933CN89-F1
#
_cell.length_a   1.000
_cell.length_b   1.000
_cell.length_c   1.000
_cell.angle_alpha   90.00
_cell.angle_beta   90.00
_cell.angle_gamma   90.00
#
_symmetry.space_group_name_H-M   'P 1'
#
loop_
_entity.id
_entity.type
_entity.pdbx_description
1 polymer ?
#
loop_
_entity_poly.entity_id
_entity_poly.type
_entity_poly.pdbx_seq_one_letter_code
_entity_poly.pdbx_strand_id
1 'polypeptide(L)'
;MRRAALSFIVVCLAAVLVGAQTYAPLRTMVSEELFNAVAAEYSGAVAKENVKGISKFHRIQASPGFSQARQWVVNRLKEYGVTDVEVETFVSDGKTRYQTYVSPLSWTVREGELWVEEPLRARFCRYSEVPMCLTTLSIGGVWSGDVVHVGRGAEAADYEGKQVKG
;
A
#
# COMPACT_ATOMS: atom_id res chain seq x y z
N MET A 1 53.90 27.65 -32.63
CA MET A 1 53.44 26.66 -31.62
C MET A 1 53.04 27.29 -30.27
N ARG A 2 53.77 28.29 -29.73
CA ARG A 2 53.43 28.92 -28.43
C ARG A 2 52.10 29.70 -28.38
N ARG A 3 51.67 30.32 -29.49
CA ARG A 3 50.41 31.10 -29.54
C ARG A 3 49.15 30.22 -29.55
N ALA A 4 49.21 29.05 -30.19
CA ALA A 4 48.10 28.10 -30.23
C ALA A 4 47.88 27.40 -28.88
N ALA A 5 48.96 27.11 -28.14
CA ALA A 5 48.88 26.52 -26.81
C ALA A 5 48.26 27.46 -25.76
N LEU A 6 48.56 28.77 -25.83
CA LEU A 6 47.93 29.76 -24.95
C LEU A 6 46.42 29.91 -25.22
N SER A 7 46.02 29.94 -26.49
CA SER A 7 44.60 30.06 -26.86
C SER A 7 43.77 28.85 -26.42
N PHE A 8 44.36 27.64 -26.43
CA PHE A 8 43.68 26.42 -25.98
C PHE A 8 43.50 26.39 -24.46
N ILE A 9 44.49 26.87 -23.69
CA ILE A 9 44.42 26.96 -22.22
C ILE A 9 43.37 27.99 -21.77
N VAL A 10 43.26 29.13 -22.46
CA VAL A 10 42.26 30.16 -22.14
C VAL A 10 40.83 29.69 -22.41
N VAL A 11 40.61 28.93 -23.48
CA VAL A 11 39.29 28.35 -23.79
C VAL A 11 38.89 27.27 -22.79
N CYS A 12 39.83 26.42 -22.34
CA CYS A 12 39.57 25.44 -21.28
C CYS A 12 39.28 26.09 -19.91
N LEU A 13 39.96 27.19 -19.56
CA LEU A 13 39.71 27.90 -18.29
C LEU A 13 38.33 28.60 -18.28
N ALA A 14 37.89 29.12 -19.44
CA ALA A 14 36.57 29.71 -19.60
C ALA A 14 35.44 28.66 -19.50
N ALA A 15 35.66 27.43 -20.00
CA ALA A 15 34.68 26.35 -19.90
C ALA A 15 34.47 25.83 -18.47
N VAL A 16 35.50 25.90 -17.60
CA VAL A 16 35.39 25.53 -16.18
C VAL A 16 34.56 26.55 -15.40
N LEU A 17 34.61 27.84 -15.76
CA LEU A 17 33.86 28.89 -15.08
C LEU A 17 32.36 28.92 -15.43
N VAL A 18 31.96 28.34 -16.58
CA VAL A 18 30.54 28.28 -17.00
C VAL A 18 29.80 27.11 -16.35
N GLY A 19 30.51 26.13 -15.78
CA GLY A 19 29.93 24.97 -15.10
C GLY A 19 29.41 25.25 -13.68
N ALA A 20 29.78 26.39 -13.07
CA ALA A 20 29.21 26.82 -11.80
C ALA A 20 27.92 27.62 -12.06
N GLN A 21 26.88 26.96 -12.58
CA GLN A 21 25.54 27.49 -12.40
C GLN A 21 25.24 27.47 -10.90
N THR A 22 25.34 28.63 -10.26
CA THR A 22 24.72 28.86 -8.96
C THR A 22 23.23 28.76 -9.18
N TYR A 23 22.66 27.57 -8.95
CA TYR A 23 21.22 27.44 -8.83
C TYR A 23 20.76 28.49 -7.82
N ALA A 24 19.71 29.24 -8.18
CA ALA A 24 19.06 30.10 -7.20
C ALA A 24 18.80 29.26 -5.95
N PRO A 25 19.16 29.75 -4.74
CA PRO A 25 19.00 28.96 -3.53
C PRO A 25 17.56 28.47 -3.48
N LEU A 26 17.39 27.17 -3.22
CA LEU A 26 16.07 26.57 -3.09
C LEU A 26 15.27 27.46 -2.14
N ARG A 27 14.17 28.04 -2.63
CA ARG A 27 13.25 28.78 -1.78
C ARG A 27 12.49 27.76 -0.94
N THR A 28 13.12 27.35 0.15
CA THR A 28 12.54 26.45 1.14
C THR A 28 11.73 27.24 2.15
N MET A 29 10.71 26.61 2.74
CA MET A 29 9.99 27.18 3.88
C MET A 29 10.77 27.07 5.19
N VAL A 30 11.96 26.46 5.16
CA VAL A 30 12.84 26.18 6.30
C VAL A 30 14.23 26.75 6.06
N SER A 31 15.03 26.90 7.12
CA SER A 31 16.43 27.29 6.99
C SER A 31 17.22 26.28 6.18
N GLU A 32 18.28 26.74 5.51
CA GLU A 32 19.18 25.89 4.74
C GLU A 32 19.83 24.81 5.63
N GLU A 33 20.18 25.16 6.87
CA GLU A 33 20.70 24.23 7.88
C GLU A 33 19.73 23.08 8.14
N LEU A 34 18.44 23.38 8.41
CA LEU A 34 17.43 22.35 8.66
C LEU A 34 17.18 21.49 7.43
N PHE A 35 17.15 22.10 6.25
CA PHE A 35 17.00 21.36 5.00
C PHE A 35 18.15 20.36 4.81
N ASN A 36 19.39 20.82 4.99
CA ASN A 36 20.57 19.97 4.83
C ASN A 36 20.62 18.85 5.87
N ALA A 37 20.22 19.13 7.12
CA ALA A 37 20.11 18.11 8.17
C ALA A 37 19.10 17.02 7.80
N VAL A 38 17.92 17.38 7.30
CA VAL A 38 16.91 16.39 6.86
C VAL A 38 17.37 15.65 5.60
N ALA A 39 17.98 16.34 4.64
CA ALA A 39 18.47 15.74 3.41
C ALA A 39 19.58 14.71 3.67
N ALA A 40 20.44 14.93 4.67
CA ALA A 40 21.49 14.00 5.06
C ALA A 40 20.94 12.67 5.62
N GLU A 41 19.76 12.69 6.24
CA GLU A 41 19.09 11.51 6.81
C GLU A 41 18.12 10.83 5.81
N TYR A 42 17.89 11.43 4.64
CA TYR A 42 16.97 10.89 3.65
C TYR A 42 17.48 9.55 3.08
N SER A 43 16.69 8.49 3.28
CA SER A 43 17.06 7.15 2.81
C SER A 43 15.90 6.44 2.11
N GLY A 44 16.05 6.28 0.79
CA GLY A 44 15.11 5.48 -0.02
C GLY A 44 15.11 4.00 0.37
N ALA A 45 16.22 3.47 0.88
CA ALA A 45 16.30 2.10 1.37
C ALA A 45 15.42 1.90 2.62
N VAL A 46 15.52 2.80 3.60
CA VAL A 46 14.67 2.79 4.80
C VAL A 46 13.20 2.95 4.43
N ALA A 47 12.87 3.87 3.50
CA ALA A 47 11.51 4.03 2.99
C ALA A 47 10.96 2.74 2.37
N LYS A 48 11.75 2.05 1.55
CA LYS A 48 11.35 0.77 0.94
C LYS A 48 11.15 -0.33 1.98
N GLU A 49 12.00 -0.41 3.00
CA GLU A 49 11.83 -1.37 4.08
C GLU A 49 10.58 -1.07 4.93
N ASN A 50 10.21 0.21 5.10
CA ASN A 50 8.94 0.57 5.73
C ASN A 50 7.75 0.06 4.92
N VAL A 51 7.74 0.30 3.60
CA VAL A 51 6.68 -0.17 2.69
C VAL A 51 6.56 -1.69 2.73
N LYS A 52 7.68 -2.40 2.63
CA LYS A 52 7.73 -3.87 2.74
C LYS A 52 7.20 -4.39 4.07
N GLY A 53 7.51 -3.70 5.17
CA GLY A 53 7.07 -4.10 6.50
C GLY A 53 5.55 -4.03 6.62
N ILE A 54 4.97 -2.90 6.26
CA ILE A 54 3.53 -2.67 6.37
C ILE A 54 2.72 -3.44 5.31
N SER A 55 3.31 -3.79 4.16
CA SER A 55 2.64 -4.54 3.09
C SER A 55 2.39 -6.01 3.41
N LYS A 56 2.97 -6.54 4.49
CA LYS A 56 2.75 -7.93 4.95
C LYS A 56 1.35 -8.18 5.50
N PHE A 57 0.59 -7.12 5.75
CA PHE A 57 -0.72 -7.20 6.39
C PHE A 57 -1.84 -6.92 5.38
N HIS A 58 -2.92 -7.69 5.46
CA HIS A 58 -4.16 -7.41 4.74
C HIS A 58 -4.97 -6.35 5.52
N ARG A 59 -4.95 -5.10 5.05
CA ARG A 59 -5.39 -3.91 5.80
C ARG A 59 -6.81 -3.45 5.47
N ILE A 60 -7.76 -4.38 5.40
CA ILE A 60 -9.19 -4.05 5.36
C ILE A 60 -9.57 -3.35 6.68
N GLN A 61 -10.42 -2.32 6.63
CA GLN A 61 -10.83 -1.59 7.82
C GLN A 61 -11.40 -2.53 8.89
N ALA A 62 -11.08 -2.25 10.15
CA ALA A 62 -11.52 -3.03 11.31
C ALA A 62 -11.24 -4.54 11.25
N SER A 63 -10.23 -4.95 10.48
CA SER A 63 -9.75 -6.33 10.44
C SER A 63 -8.54 -6.54 11.37
N PRO A 64 -8.21 -7.81 11.71
CA PRO A 64 -7.00 -8.11 12.46
C PRO A 64 -5.71 -7.61 11.76
N GLY A 65 -5.62 -7.72 10.44
CA GLY A 65 -4.45 -7.27 9.68
C GLY A 65 -4.25 -5.75 9.74
N PHE A 66 -5.33 -4.97 9.79
CA PHE A 66 -5.25 -3.52 10.02
C PHE A 66 -4.69 -3.20 11.41
N SER A 67 -5.14 -3.92 12.43
CA SER A 67 -4.63 -3.75 13.81
C SER A 67 -3.15 -4.14 13.94
N GLN A 68 -2.72 -5.19 13.25
CA GLN A 68 -1.31 -5.59 13.20
C GLN A 68 -0.44 -4.56 12.46
N ALA A 69 -0.92 -4.04 11.34
CA ALA A 69 -0.23 -2.97 10.61
C ALA A 69 -0.08 -1.69 11.46
N ARG A 70 -1.12 -1.31 12.20
CA ARG A 70 -1.05 -0.21 13.18
C ARG A 70 0.05 -0.46 14.20
N GLN A 71 0.11 -1.66 14.79
CA GLN A 71 1.14 -1.97 15.77
C GLN A 71 2.55 -1.93 15.16
N TRP A 72 2.71 -2.38 13.92
CA TRP A 72 3.96 -2.28 13.19
C TRP A 72 4.41 -0.82 13.03
N VAL A 73 3.49 0.10 12.69
CA VAL A 73 3.79 1.54 12.60
C VAL A 73 4.17 2.13 13.96
N VAL A 74 3.41 1.83 15.02
CA VAL A 74 3.71 2.29 16.38
C VAL A 74 5.11 1.85 16.82
N ASN A 75 5.47 0.60 16.57
CA ASN A 75 6.80 0.09 16.91
C ASN A 75 7.89 0.80 16.10
N ARG A 76 7.66 1.03 14.79
CA ARG A 76 8.61 1.73 13.93
C ARG A 76 8.84 3.19 14.35
N LEU A 77 7.80 3.89 14.79
CA LEU A 77 7.91 5.25 15.33
C LEU A 77 8.77 5.27 16.60
N LYS A 78 8.56 4.31 17.51
CA LYS A 78 9.35 4.16 18.73
C LYS A 78 10.82 3.84 18.45
N GLU A 79 11.09 2.99 17.45
CA GLU A 79 12.46 2.69 16.98
C GLU A 79 13.17 3.96 16.48
N TYR A 80 12.44 4.91 15.90
CA TYR A 80 12.97 6.22 15.49
C TYR A 80 13.07 7.25 16.62
N GLY A 81 12.77 6.87 17.87
CA GLY A 81 12.86 7.75 19.02
C GLY A 81 11.61 8.61 19.25
N VAL A 82 10.51 8.36 18.55
CA VAL A 82 9.23 9.03 18.84
C VAL A 82 8.63 8.40 20.11
N THR A 83 8.63 9.17 21.19
CA THR A 83 8.20 8.68 22.52
C THR A 83 6.71 8.89 22.78
N ASP A 84 6.12 9.91 22.18
CA ASP A 84 4.71 10.25 22.35
C ASP A 84 3.90 9.73 21.16
N VAL A 85 3.34 8.53 21.31
CA VAL A 85 2.55 7.87 20.27
C VAL A 85 1.20 7.47 20.83
N GLU A 86 0.16 8.16 20.40
CA GLU A 86 -1.23 7.85 20.73
C GLU A 86 -1.92 7.07 19.60
N VAL A 87 -2.81 6.15 19.99
CA VAL A 87 -3.67 5.42 19.06
C VAL A 87 -5.12 5.77 19.38
N GLU A 88 -5.74 6.51 18.48
CA GLU A 88 -7.18 6.74 18.54
C GLU A 88 -7.95 5.51 18.02
N THR A 89 -9.03 5.16 18.71
CA THR A 89 -9.88 4.02 18.36
C THR A 89 -11.32 4.46 18.16
N PHE A 90 -11.93 3.96 17.08
CA PHE A 90 -13.30 4.26 16.69
C PHE A 90 -14.10 2.97 16.60
N VAL A 91 -15.40 3.04 16.91
CA VAL A 91 -16.31 1.89 16.83
C VAL A 91 -16.55 1.53 15.37
N SER A 92 -16.54 0.23 15.06
CA SER A 92 -16.71 -0.31 13.71
C SER A 92 -17.75 -1.43 13.70
N ASP A 93 -19.01 -1.01 13.72
CA ASP A 93 -20.20 -1.86 13.88
C ASP A 93 -21.13 -1.84 12.67
N GLY A 94 -20.77 -1.12 11.60
CA GLY A 94 -21.62 -0.97 10.41
C GLY A 94 -22.80 -0.01 10.60
N LYS A 95 -22.91 0.68 11.76
CA LYS A 95 -24.11 1.43 12.17
C LYS A 95 -23.78 2.80 12.77
N THR A 96 -22.74 2.87 13.59
CA THR A 96 -22.24 4.10 14.20
C THR A 96 -21.84 5.10 13.12
N ARG A 97 -22.24 6.37 13.29
CA ARG A 97 -22.00 7.41 12.29
C ARG A 97 -21.07 8.50 12.85
N TYR A 98 -20.03 8.81 12.09
CA TYR A 98 -19.11 9.91 12.33
C TYR A 98 -19.33 10.96 11.24
N GLN A 99 -20.08 12.03 11.57
CA GLN A 99 -20.55 13.03 10.61
C GLN A 99 -21.29 12.39 9.41
N THR A 100 -20.68 12.41 8.23
CA THR A 100 -21.21 11.84 6.98
C THR A 100 -20.78 10.39 6.74
N TYR A 101 -19.85 9.86 7.54
CA TYR A 101 -19.28 8.53 7.39
C TYR A 101 -19.94 7.51 8.32
N VAL A 102 -20.44 6.40 7.77
CA VAL A 102 -20.91 5.25 8.56
C VAL A 102 -19.72 4.32 8.79
N SER A 103 -19.50 3.92 10.03
CA SER A 103 -18.40 3.03 10.40
C SER A 103 -18.50 1.71 9.63
N PRO A 104 -17.38 1.13 9.17
CA PRO A 104 -17.43 -0.16 8.49
C PRO A 104 -17.84 -1.26 9.48
N LEU A 105 -18.35 -2.38 8.97
CA LEU A 105 -18.58 -3.55 9.80
C LEU A 105 -17.24 -4.25 10.06
N SER A 106 -16.91 -4.48 11.33
CA SER A 106 -15.79 -5.36 11.68
C SER A 106 -16.01 -6.76 11.11
N TRP A 107 -15.00 -7.27 10.41
CA TRP A 107 -15.06 -8.55 9.73
C TRP A 107 -13.76 -9.31 9.94
N THR A 108 -13.89 -10.54 10.47
CA THR A 108 -12.77 -11.41 10.80
C THR A 108 -12.97 -12.76 10.17
N VAL A 109 -12.08 -13.11 9.26
CA VAL A 109 -12.04 -14.44 8.63
C VAL A 109 -11.26 -15.38 9.53
N ARG A 110 -11.86 -16.52 9.86
CA ARG A 110 -11.21 -17.59 10.63
C ARG A 110 -10.60 -18.63 9.70
N GLU A 111 -11.38 -19.07 8.72
CA GLU A 111 -11.01 -20.06 7.73
C GLU A 111 -11.90 -19.88 6.49
N GLY A 112 -11.46 -20.44 5.36
CA GLY A 112 -12.21 -20.44 4.12
C GLY A 112 -11.47 -21.25 3.07
N GLU A 113 -12.18 -22.12 2.39
CA GLU A 113 -11.65 -22.95 1.31
C GLU A 113 -12.65 -23.00 0.16
N LEU A 114 -12.13 -23.06 -1.05
CA LEU A 114 -12.90 -23.38 -2.25
C LEU A 114 -12.34 -24.65 -2.86
N TRP A 115 -13.23 -25.59 -3.17
CA TRP A 115 -12.90 -26.87 -3.76
C TRP A 115 -13.62 -27.04 -5.09
N VAL A 116 -12.91 -27.59 -6.07
CA VAL A 116 -13.50 -28.24 -7.23
C VAL A 116 -13.74 -29.68 -6.83
N GLU A 117 -14.99 -30.13 -6.86
CA GLU A 117 -15.37 -31.51 -6.50
C GLU A 117 -15.32 -32.45 -7.72
N GLU A 118 -15.78 -31.96 -8.88
CA GLU A 118 -15.83 -32.71 -10.13
C GLU A 118 -15.26 -31.90 -11.31
N PRO A 119 -14.73 -32.55 -12.36
CA PRO A 119 -14.55 -34.00 -12.51
C PRO A 119 -13.34 -34.56 -11.74
N LEU A 120 -12.46 -33.68 -11.26
CA LEU A 120 -11.29 -34.04 -10.46
C LEU A 120 -11.29 -33.21 -9.18
N ARG A 121 -11.30 -33.88 -8.04
CA ARG A 121 -11.26 -33.23 -6.74
C ARG A 121 -9.93 -32.46 -6.57
N ALA A 122 -10.01 -31.14 -6.45
CA ALA A 122 -8.85 -30.28 -6.23
C ALA A 122 -9.23 -29.06 -5.37
N ARG A 123 -8.34 -28.67 -4.45
CA ARG A 123 -8.52 -27.43 -3.70
C ARG A 123 -8.11 -26.25 -4.57
N PHE A 124 -9.05 -25.35 -4.85
CA PHE A 124 -8.81 -24.18 -5.69
C PHE A 124 -8.08 -23.07 -4.91
N CYS A 125 -8.53 -22.78 -3.69
CA CYS A 125 -7.87 -21.81 -2.82
C CYS A 125 -8.19 -22.06 -1.35
N ARG A 126 -7.27 -21.61 -0.49
CA ARG A 126 -7.44 -21.57 0.97
C ARG A 126 -7.06 -20.18 1.46
N TYR A 127 -7.89 -19.58 2.30
CA TYR A 127 -7.70 -18.23 2.81
C TYR A 127 -6.34 -18.05 3.54
N SER A 128 -5.91 -19.04 4.32
CA SER A 128 -4.63 -18.96 5.06
C SER A 128 -3.40 -19.02 4.16
N GLU A 129 -3.54 -19.49 2.92
CA GLU A 129 -2.46 -19.55 1.91
C GLU A 129 -2.51 -18.31 1.01
N VAL A 130 -3.71 -17.95 0.53
CA VAL A 130 -3.94 -16.82 -0.37
C VAL A 130 -5.11 -15.98 0.15
N PRO A 131 -4.89 -15.00 1.05
CA PRO A 131 -5.97 -14.20 1.63
C PRO A 131 -6.83 -13.45 0.61
N MET A 132 -6.26 -13.12 -0.55
CA MET A 132 -6.94 -12.43 -1.65
C MET A 132 -7.94 -13.31 -2.42
N CYS A 133 -8.03 -14.61 -2.13
CA CYS A 133 -9.03 -15.49 -2.75
C CYS A 133 -10.44 -15.30 -2.17
N LEU A 134 -10.59 -14.51 -1.10
CA LEU A 134 -11.85 -14.24 -0.44
C LEU A 134 -12.20 -12.75 -0.54
N THR A 135 -13.39 -12.45 -1.05
CA THR A 135 -13.89 -11.07 -1.15
C THR A 135 -14.24 -10.52 0.24
N THR A 136 -13.89 -9.27 0.48
CA THR A 136 -14.20 -8.53 1.70
C THR A 136 -15.70 -8.57 2.03
N LEU A 137 -16.05 -8.78 3.31
CA LEU A 137 -17.42 -8.87 3.80
C LEU A 137 -18.23 -10.07 3.27
N SER A 138 -17.58 -11.07 2.67
CA SER A 138 -18.27 -12.32 2.31
C SER A 138 -18.92 -12.95 3.55
N ILE A 139 -20.13 -13.49 3.35
CA ILE A 139 -20.84 -14.23 4.38
C ILE A 139 -20.17 -15.60 4.60
N GLY A 140 -20.14 -16.03 5.86
CA GLY A 140 -19.71 -17.39 6.19
C GLY A 140 -20.79 -18.41 5.89
N GLY A 141 -20.39 -19.66 5.65
CA GLY A 141 -21.30 -20.77 5.40
C GLY A 141 -20.58 -21.93 4.72
N VAL A 142 -21.32 -23.01 4.53
CA VAL A 142 -20.90 -24.15 3.71
C VAL A 142 -21.90 -24.26 2.57
N TRP A 143 -21.39 -24.28 1.34
CA TRP A 143 -22.21 -24.36 0.14
C TRP A 143 -21.49 -25.16 -0.94
N SER A 144 -22.25 -25.90 -1.74
CA SER A 144 -21.77 -26.62 -2.92
C SER A 144 -22.82 -26.55 -4.02
N GLY A 145 -22.37 -26.53 -5.27
CA GLY A 145 -23.23 -26.49 -6.44
C GLY A 145 -22.44 -26.30 -7.72
N ASP A 146 -23.16 -26.26 -8.83
CA ASP A 146 -22.56 -26.16 -10.15
C ASP A 146 -22.07 -24.73 -10.44
N VAL A 147 -20.93 -24.62 -11.11
CA VAL A 147 -20.39 -23.33 -11.57
C VAL A 147 -21.05 -22.95 -12.89
N VAL A 148 -21.78 -21.83 -12.89
CA VAL A 148 -22.45 -21.30 -14.08
C VAL A 148 -21.76 -20.03 -14.57
N HIS A 149 -21.33 -20.03 -15.83
CA HIS A 149 -20.72 -18.84 -16.42
C HIS A 149 -21.77 -17.78 -16.76
N VAL A 150 -21.80 -16.69 -15.98
CA VAL A 150 -22.77 -15.60 -16.16
C VAL A 150 -22.26 -14.45 -17.06
N GLY A 151 -21.02 -14.46 -17.54
CA GLY A 151 -20.45 -13.30 -18.24
C GLY A 151 -19.87 -12.30 -17.25
N ARG A 152 -20.24 -11.00 -17.36
CA ARG A 152 -19.73 -9.96 -16.44
C ARG A 152 -20.35 -10.04 -15.05
N GLY A 153 -21.60 -10.49 -14.95
CA GLY A 153 -22.35 -10.57 -13.69
C GLY A 153 -22.67 -9.19 -13.10
N ALA A 154 -22.80 -8.17 -13.95
CA ALA A 154 -23.01 -6.79 -13.53
C ALA A 154 -24.46 -6.32 -13.71
N GLU A 155 -25.21 -6.94 -14.63
CA GLU A 155 -26.57 -6.55 -14.99
C GLU A 155 -27.49 -7.77 -15.06
N ALA A 156 -28.81 -7.57 -14.93
CA ALA A 156 -29.77 -8.67 -14.94
C ALA A 156 -29.69 -9.54 -16.21
N ALA A 157 -29.41 -8.91 -17.36
CA ALA A 157 -29.25 -9.59 -18.65
C ALA A 157 -28.12 -10.64 -18.66
N ASP A 158 -27.07 -10.48 -17.83
CA ASP A 158 -25.99 -11.47 -17.70
C ASP A 158 -26.49 -12.83 -17.17
N TYR A 159 -27.62 -12.84 -16.46
CA TYR A 159 -28.21 -14.00 -15.80
C TYR A 159 -29.41 -14.59 -16.56
N GLU A 160 -29.91 -13.91 -17.59
CA GLU A 160 -31.10 -14.34 -18.34
C GLU A 160 -30.89 -15.72 -18.98
N GLY A 161 -31.87 -16.62 -18.79
CA GLY A 161 -31.83 -17.99 -19.29
C GLY A 161 -30.85 -18.93 -18.59
N LYS A 162 -30.12 -18.48 -17.54
CA LYS A 162 -29.15 -19.28 -16.80
C LYS A 162 -29.73 -19.80 -15.48
N GLN A 163 -29.45 -21.06 -15.15
CA GLN A 163 -29.89 -21.68 -13.90
C GLN A 163 -28.91 -21.36 -12.77
N VAL A 164 -29.08 -20.20 -12.13
CA VAL A 164 -28.16 -19.68 -11.09
C VAL A 164 -28.67 -19.84 -9.66
N LYS A 165 -29.85 -20.45 -9.48
CA LYS A 165 -30.45 -20.66 -8.16
C LYS A 165 -29.77 -21.84 -7.45
N GLY A 166 -29.27 -21.61 -6.24
CA GLY A 166 -28.63 -22.61 -5.37
C GLY A 166 -28.30 -22.03 -4.01
#